data_AF-A0A662EUW4-F1
#
_entry.id   AF-A0A662EUW4-F1
#
_cell.length_a   1.000
_cell.length_b   1.000
_cell.length_c   1.000
_cell.angle_alpha   90.00
_cell.angle_beta   90.00
_cell.angle_gamma   90.00
#
_symmetry.space_group_name_H-M   'P 1'
#
loop_
_entity.id
_entity.type
_entity.pdbx_description
1 polymer ?
#
loop_
_entity_poly.entity_id
_entity_poly.type
_entity_poly.pdbx_seq_one_letter_code
_entity_poly.pdbx_strand_id
1 'polypeptide(L)'
;MELDQWIALYRALIVEGSGKERNLWSVFISGLIVESILSIAAIVIRAFPSDVIAVPFRLGFISIALLVTLIWLLSLGRISAETRHIYSLLRSVEGRFAGGEFLRSLYRFTKGEKVCLPDSAWTCDSWIPSVLRLPVCARISPSLLIDLAATAFFLGWIGLLILELS
;
A
#
# COMPACT_ATOMS: atom_id res chain seq x y z
N MET A 1 -14.52 26.68 -19.86
CA MET A 1 -14.55 25.20 -19.87
C MET A 1 -15.96 24.80 -19.48
N GLU A 2 -16.65 24.09 -20.37
CA GLU A 2 -18.06 23.73 -20.17
C GLU A 2 -18.21 22.68 -19.05
N LEU A 3 -19.39 22.61 -18.44
CA LEU A 3 -19.70 21.70 -17.32
C LEU A 3 -19.32 20.24 -17.67
N ASP A 4 -19.61 19.82 -18.90
CA ASP A 4 -19.32 18.47 -19.39
C ASP A 4 -17.82 18.16 -19.45
N GLN A 5 -17.00 19.16 -19.82
CA GLN A 5 -15.54 19.00 -19.88
C GLN A 5 -14.94 18.82 -18.48
N TRP A 6 -15.49 19.52 -17.48
CA TRP A 6 -15.08 19.34 -16.10
C TRP A 6 -15.52 18.00 -15.51
N ILE A 7 -16.74 17.56 -15.81
CA ILE A 7 -17.22 16.23 -15.38
C ILE A 7 -16.38 15.13 -16.03
N ALA A 8 -16.03 15.27 -17.31
CA ALA A 8 -15.15 14.32 -18.00
C ALA A 8 -13.75 14.26 -17.37
N LEU A 9 -13.15 15.41 -17.06
CA LEU A 9 -11.86 15.50 -16.37
C LEU A 9 -11.92 14.86 -14.97
N TYR A 10 -12.97 15.16 -14.21
CA TYR A 10 -13.18 14.62 -12.87
C TYR A 10 -13.33 13.10 -12.89
N ARG A 11 -14.14 12.55 -13.82
CA ARG A 11 -14.26 11.09 -14.01
C ARG A 11 -12.93 10.45 -14.39
N ALA A 12 -12.18 11.06 -15.30
CA ALA A 12 -10.87 10.54 -15.71
C ALA A 12 -9.90 10.47 -14.52
N LEU A 13 -9.85 11.51 -13.69
CA LEU A 13 -9.00 11.55 -12.50
C LEU A 13 -9.42 10.53 -11.43
N ILE A 14 -10.72 10.28 -11.24
CA ILE A 14 -11.19 9.22 -10.33
C ILE A 14 -10.77 7.84 -10.82
N VAL A 15 -10.99 7.55 -12.11
CA VAL A 15 -10.63 6.25 -12.69
C VAL A 15 -9.13 6.02 -12.55
N GLU A 16 -8.31 7.01 -12.88
CA GLU A 16 -6.86 6.95 -12.72
C GLU A 16 -6.45 6.78 -11.25
N GLY A 17 -7.03 7.56 -10.34
CA GLY A 17 -6.75 7.48 -8.90
C GLY A 17 -7.07 6.10 -8.32
N SER A 18 -8.23 5.55 -8.66
CA SER A 18 -8.63 4.20 -8.23
C SER A 18 -7.71 3.11 -8.81
N GLY A 19 -7.26 3.28 -10.06
CA GLY A 19 -6.29 2.40 -10.70
C GLY A 19 -4.94 2.41 -9.97
N LYS A 20 -4.46 3.59 -9.57
CA LYS A 20 -3.21 3.74 -8.82
C LYS A 20 -3.28 3.18 -7.41
N GLU A 21 -4.40 3.36 -6.72
CA GLU A 21 -4.61 2.76 -5.40
C GLU A 21 -4.67 1.23 -5.47
N ARG A 22 -5.38 0.67 -6.46
CA ARG A 22 -5.39 -0.78 -6.69
C ARG A 22 -3.98 -1.30 -7.01
N ASN A 23 -3.22 -0.56 -7.80
CA ASN A 23 -1.84 -0.93 -8.13
C ASN A 23 -0.92 -0.89 -6.89
N LEU A 24 -1.07 0.12 -6.03
CA LEU A 24 -0.36 0.23 -4.76
C LEU A 24 -0.60 -1.01 -3.89
N TRP A 25 -1.87 -1.40 -3.71
CA TRP A 25 -2.22 -2.61 -2.97
C TRP A 25 -1.70 -3.89 -3.61
N SER A 26 -1.75 -3.99 -4.94
CA SER A 26 -1.21 -5.12 -5.67
C SER A 26 0.31 -5.28 -5.47
N VAL A 27 1.07 -4.19 -5.60
CA VAL A 27 2.51 -4.15 -5.36
C VAL A 27 2.84 -4.44 -3.90
N PHE A 28 2.05 -3.93 -2.96
CA PHE A 28 2.21 -4.24 -1.54
C PHE A 28 2.01 -5.73 -1.25
N ILE A 29 0.90 -6.32 -1.68
CA ILE A 29 0.58 -7.72 -1.40
C ILE A 29 1.60 -8.66 -2.07
N SER A 30 1.94 -8.40 -3.34
CA SER A 30 2.92 -9.22 -4.07
C SER A 30 4.30 -9.17 -3.43
N GLY A 31 4.78 -7.99 -3.05
CA GLY A 31 6.05 -7.86 -2.34
C GLY A 31 6.04 -8.51 -0.96
N LEU A 32 4.93 -8.39 -0.21
CA LEU A 32 4.78 -9.08 1.07
C LEU A 32 4.89 -10.60 0.93
N ILE A 33 4.27 -11.17 -0.12
CA ILE A 33 4.37 -12.60 -0.41
C ILE A 33 5.82 -12.98 -0.73
N VAL A 34 6.50 -12.24 -1.62
CA VAL A 34 7.89 -12.49 -2.00
C VAL A 34 8.82 -12.41 -0.79
N GLU A 35 8.72 -11.36 0.01
CA GLU A 35 9.53 -11.15 1.21
C GLU A 35 9.29 -12.22 2.27
N SER A 36 8.04 -12.67 2.42
CA SER A 36 7.71 -13.76 3.33
C SER A 36 8.37 -15.07 2.89
N ILE A 37 8.32 -15.39 1.59
CA ILE A 37 8.97 -16.58 1.03
C ILE A 37 10.49 -16.49 1.22
N LEU A 38 11.10 -15.35 0.90
CA LEU A 38 12.54 -15.13 1.07
C LEU A 38 12.95 -15.26 2.55
N SER A 39 12.16 -14.70 3.46
CA SER A 39 12.43 -14.77 4.90
C SER A 39 12.35 -16.21 5.42
N ILE A 40 11.34 -16.98 5.00
CA ILE A 40 11.25 -18.41 5.34
C ILE A 40 12.45 -19.18 4.79
N ALA A 41 12.83 -18.92 3.54
CA ALA A 41 14.01 -19.54 2.93
C ALA A 41 15.31 -19.18 3.67
N ALA A 42 15.49 -17.93 4.11
CA ALA A 42 16.64 -17.53 4.92
C ALA A 42 16.70 -18.28 6.26
N ILE A 43 15.57 -18.45 6.94
CA ILE A 43 15.47 -19.21 8.19
C ILE A 43 15.89 -20.67 7.95
N VAL A 44 15.36 -21.30 6.90
CA VAL A 44 15.72 -22.68 6.53
C VAL A 44 17.20 -22.79 6.21
N ILE A 45 17.75 -21.88 5.40
CA ILE A 45 19.17 -21.86 5.03
C ILE A 45 20.07 -21.73 6.28
N ARG A 46 19.73 -20.85 7.21
CA ARG A 46 20.49 -20.68 8.46
C ARG A 46 20.39 -21.87 9.41
N ALA A 47 19.33 -22.67 9.34
CA ALA A 47 19.18 -23.84 10.18
C ALA A 47 20.22 -24.93 9.87
N PHE A 48 20.78 -24.93 8.65
CA PHE A 48 21.87 -25.81 8.28
C PHE A 48 23.21 -25.26 8.77
N PRO A 49 24.17 -26.12 9.15
CA PRO A 49 25.52 -25.71 9.48
C PRO A 49 26.33 -25.29 8.22
N SER A 50 27.45 -24.60 8.44
CA SER A 50 28.24 -23.92 7.38
C SER A 50 29.01 -24.87 6.47
N ASP A 51 29.19 -26.11 6.90
CA ASP A 51 29.72 -27.24 6.15
C ASP A 51 28.73 -27.74 5.07
N VAL A 52 27.42 -27.65 5.34
CA VAL A 52 26.37 -28.01 4.38
C VAL A 52 26.04 -26.85 3.45
N ILE A 53 25.90 -25.64 3.99
CA ILE A 53 25.63 -24.43 3.21
C ILE A 53 26.72 -23.40 3.47
N ALA A 54 27.55 -23.20 2.45
CA ALA A 54 28.68 -22.28 2.50
C ALA A 54 28.25 -20.84 2.80
N VAL A 55 29.00 -20.16 3.65
CA VAL A 55 28.79 -18.75 4.03
C VAL A 55 28.63 -17.80 2.82
N PRO A 56 29.44 -17.91 1.73
CA PRO A 56 29.26 -17.05 0.56
C PRO A 56 27.89 -17.18 -0.10
N PHE A 57 27.30 -18.38 -0.10
CA PHE A 57 25.96 -18.59 -0.64
C PHE A 57 24.91 -17.87 0.20
N ARG A 58 25.04 -17.92 1.54
CA ARG A 58 24.13 -17.22 2.47
C ARG A 58 24.21 -15.72 2.28
N LEU A 59 25.43 -15.17 2.23
CA LEU A 59 25.65 -13.74 1.98
C LEU A 59 25.07 -13.32 0.62
N GLY A 60 25.26 -14.12 -0.42
CA GLY A 60 24.66 -13.90 -1.74
C GLY A 60 23.12 -13.88 -1.69
N PHE A 61 22.52 -14.85 -1.00
CA PHE A 61 21.07 -14.93 -0.82
C PHE A 61 20.52 -13.70 -0.09
N ILE A 62 21.14 -13.32 1.04
CA ILE A 62 20.74 -12.14 1.83
C ILE A 62 20.88 -10.86 1.01
N SER A 63 21.96 -10.73 0.23
CA SER A 63 22.17 -9.56 -0.64
C SER A 63 21.11 -9.44 -1.72
N ILE A 64 20.71 -10.58 -2.33
CA ILE A 64 19.62 -10.60 -3.32
C ILE A 64 18.30 -10.20 -2.65
N ALA A 65 17.99 -10.77 -1.48
CA ALA A 65 16.77 -10.43 -0.76
C ALA A 65 16.71 -8.93 -0.41
N LEU A 66 17.82 -8.36 0.07
CA LEU A 66 17.94 -6.94 0.37
C LEU A 66 17.73 -6.05 -0.87
N LEU A 67 18.24 -6.45 -2.03
CA LEU A 67 18.00 -5.75 -3.30
C LEU A 67 16.53 -5.84 -3.72
N VAL A 68 15.89 -7.00 -3.56
CA VAL A 68 14.45 -7.16 -3.83
C VAL A 68 13.63 -6.25 -2.92
N THR A 69 13.94 -6.20 -1.62
CA THR A 69 13.24 -5.31 -0.67
C THR A 69 13.46 -3.84 -1.01
N LEU A 70 14.66 -3.45 -1.43
CA LEU A 70 14.95 -2.08 -1.86
C LEU A 70 14.12 -1.68 -3.08
N ILE A 71 14.04 -2.55 -4.10
CA ILE A 71 13.21 -2.33 -5.29
C ILE A 71 11.73 -2.21 -4.89
N TRP A 72 11.27 -3.07 -3.98
CA TRP A 72 9.90 -3.03 -3.47
C TRP A 72 9.60 -1.71 -2.74
N LEU A 73 10.49 -1.27 -1.85
CA LEU A 73 10.40 0.02 -1.15
C LEU A 73 10.33 1.20 -2.11
N LEU A 74 11.22 1.25 -3.11
CA LEU A 74 11.23 2.32 -4.11
C LEU A 74 9.95 2.32 -4.95
N SER A 75 9.44 1.13 -5.29
CA SER A 75 8.19 0.98 -6.03
C SER A 75 6.98 1.48 -5.23
N LEU A 76 6.89 1.11 -3.95
CA LEU A 76 5.86 1.60 -3.03
C LEU A 76 5.95 3.13 -2.85
N GLY A 77 7.15 3.66 -2.66
CA GLY A 77 7.39 5.10 -2.52
C GLY A 77 6.94 5.89 -3.75
N ARG A 78 7.31 5.42 -4.95
CA ARG A 78 6.89 6.05 -6.21
C ARG A 78 5.38 6.05 -6.38
N ILE A 79 4.73 4.89 -6.21
CA ILE A 79 3.27 4.76 -6.42
C ILE A 79 2.50 5.55 -5.34
N SER A 80 2.99 5.58 -4.10
CA SER A 80 2.43 6.40 -3.02
C SER A 80 2.49 7.89 -3.35
N ALA A 81 3.63 8.37 -3.88
CA ALA A 81 3.78 9.76 -4.32
C ALA A 81 2.83 10.10 -5.48
N GLU A 82 2.72 9.23 -6.49
CA GLU A 82 1.78 9.39 -7.61
C GLU A 82 0.33 9.45 -7.13
N THR A 83 -0.05 8.57 -6.21
CA THR A 83 -1.40 8.52 -5.63
C THR A 83 -1.72 9.81 -4.89
N ARG A 84 -0.79 10.32 -4.06
CA ARG A 84 -0.93 11.62 -3.37
C ARG A 84 -1.07 12.77 -4.36
N HIS A 85 -0.32 12.76 -5.46
CA HIS A 85 -0.40 13.79 -6.49
C HIS A 85 -1.78 13.81 -7.15
N ILE A 86 -2.32 12.65 -7.52
CA ILE A 86 -3.67 12.54 -8.12
C ILE A 86 -4.74 13.00 -7.13
N TYR A 87 -4.65 12.61 -5.86
CA TYR A 87 -5.57 13.10 -4.83
C TYR A 87 -5.49 14.63 -4.64
N SER A 88 -4.29 15.21 -4.74
CA SER A 88 -4.12 16.67 -4.71
C SER A 88 -4.76 17.35 -5.93
N LEU A 89 -4.59 16.79 -7.12
CA LEU A 89 -5.21 17.30 -8.35
C LEU A 89 -6.73 17.22 -8.27
N LEU A 90 -7.28 16.08 -7.86
CA LEU A 90 -8.71 15.88 -7.64
C LEU A 90 -9.28 16.95 -6.69
N ARG A 91 -8.61 17.19 -5.56
CA ARG A 91 -9.02 18.24 -4.61
C ARG A 91 -8.96 19.64 -5.21
N SER A 92 -7.97 19.93 -6.05
CA SER A 92 -7.86 21.23 -6.72
C SER A 92 -8.98 21.45 -7.74
N VAL A 93 -9.42 20.39 -8.43
CA VAL A 93 -10.54 20.40 -9.38
C VAL A 93 -11.86 20.59 -8.63
N GLU A 94 -12.07 19.86 -7.53
CA GLU A 94 -13.25 20.04 -6.67
C GLU A 94 -13.35 21.44 -6.09
N GLY A 95 -12.24 22.04 -5.65
CA GLY A 95 -12.25 23.42 -5.13
C GLY A 95 -12.68 24.47 -6.17
N ARG A 96 -12.57 24.17 -7.46
CA ARG A 96 -13.04 25.03 -8.57
C ARG A 96 -14.49 24.74 -8.98
N PHE A 97 -15.01 23.57 -8.62
CA PHE A 97 -16.39 23.16 -8.83
C PHE A 97 -17.19 23.46 -7.57
N ALA A 98 -17.82 24.64 -7.48
CA ALA A 98 -18.67 25.02 -6.36
C ALA A 98 -19.88 24.07 -6.22
N GLY A 99 -19.71 22.92 -5.55
CA GLY A 99 -20.79 21.96 -5.31
C GLY A 99 -20.38 20.48 -5.17
N GLY A 100 -19.13 20.09 -5.49
CA GLY A 100 -18.69 18.71 -5.35
C GLY A 100 -18.08 18.41 -3.97
N GLU A 101 -18.84 17.82 -3.03
CA GLU A 101 -18.30 17.36 -1.73
C GLU A 101 -17.81 15.89 -1.74
N PHE A 102 -17.64 15.30 -2.93
CA PHE A 102 -17.46 13.85 -3.08
C PHE A 102 -16.15 13.33 -2.47
N LEU A 103 -14.99 13.94 -2.74
CA LEU A 103 -13.73 13.59 -2.07
C LEU A 103 -13.52 14.28 -0.73
N ARG A 104 -14.32 15.28 -0.35
CA ARG A 104 -14.28 15.81 1.02
C ARG A 104 -14.56 14.70 2.02
N SER A 105 -15.51 13.82 1.70
CA SER A 105 -15.81 12.61 2.46
C SER A 105 -14.60 11.65 2.51
N LEU A 106 -13.96 11.33 1.38
CA LEU A 106 -12.79 10.44 1.32
C LEU A 106 -11.55 11.02 2.04
N TYR A 107 -11.32 12.33 1.92
CA TYR A 107 -10.23 13.03 2.60
C TYR A 107 -10.41 13.06 4.12
N ARG A 108 -11.63 13.34 4.59
CA ARG A 108 -12.00 13.22 6.00
C ARG A 108 -11.79 11.79 6.49
N PHE A 109 -12.19 10.81 5.69
CA PHE A 109 -12.05 9.40 6.02
C PHE A 109 -10.58 8.98 6.19
N THR A 110 -9.70 9.33 5.24
CA THR A 110 -8.25 9.04 5.30
C THR A 110 -7.52 9.78 6.42
N LYS A 111 -8.07 10.90 6.91
CA LYS A 111 -7.61 11.59 8.13
C LYS A 111 -8.15 11.01 9.44
N GLY A 112 -8.97 9.97 9.39
CA GLY A 112 -9.56 9.37 10.59
C GLY A 112 -10.81 10.09 11.09
N GLU A 113 -11.38 11.05 10.34
CA GLU A 113 -12.66 11.69 10.66
C GLU A 113 -13.83 10.77 10.29
N LYS A 114 -14.97 10.91 10.99
CA LYS A 114 -16.15 10.07 10.78
C LYS A 114 -16.84 10.48 9.48
N VAL A 115 -17.08 9.51 8.60
CA VAL A 115 -17.69 9.72 7.29
C VAL A 115 -18.69 8.61 7.03
N CYS A 116 -19.85 8.95 6.46
CA CYS A 116 -20.85 7.98 6.03
C CYS A 116 -20.40 7.38 4.70
N LEU A 117 -19.70 6.25 4.76
CA LEU A 117 -19.38 5.46 3.57
C LEU A 117 -20.58 4.56 3.26
N PRO A 118 -21.10 4.55 2.02
CA PRO A 118 -22.14 3.60 1.64
C PRO A 118 -21.58 2.18 1.67
N ASP A 119 -22.35 1.27 2.24
CA ASP A 119 -22.08 -0.17 2.30
C ASP A 119 -23.35 -0.94 1.94
N SER A 120 -23.23 -2.24 1.73
CA SER A 120 -24.36 -3.12 1.48
C SER A 120 -24.25 -4.35 2.38
N ALA A 121 -25.21 -4.52 3.28
CA ALA A 121 -25.29 -5.69 4.15
C ALA A 121 -26.31 -6.69 3.58
N TRP A 122 -25.95 -7.96 3.57
CA TRP A 122 -26.90 -9.03 3.23
C TRP A 122 -27.72 -9.38 4.47
N THR A 123 -29.01 -9.09 4.42
CA THR A 123 -29.95 -9.36 5.52
C THR A 123 -31.29 -9.83 4.96
N CYS A 124 -31.80 -10.94 5.48
CA CYS A 124 -33.10 -11.51 5.09
C CYS A 124 -33.25 -11.63 3.56
N ASP A 125 -32.28 -12.26 2.90
CA ASP A 125 -32.24 -12.49 1.45
C ASP A 125 -32.30 -11.23 0.56
N SER A 126 -31.90 -10.08 1.10
CA SER A 126 -31.82 -8.82 0.34
C SER A 126 -30.58 -8.02 0.69
N TRP A 127 -30.06 -7.28 -0.30
CA TRP A 127 -29.01 -6.28 -0.11
C TRP A 127 -29.64 -4.99 0.43
N ILE A 128 -29.37 -4.65 1.69
CA ILE A 128 -29.85 -3.41 2.30
C ILE A 128 -28.70 -2.39 2.31
N PRO A 129 -28.92 -1.17 1.78
CA PRO A 129 -27.93 -0.11 1.88
C PRO A 129 -27.69 0.22 3.36
N SER A 130 -26.44 0.17 3.77
CA SER A 130 -26.02 0.47 5.14
C SER A 130 -24.84 1.46 5.12
N VAL A 131 -24.39 1.88 6.30
CA VAL A 131 -23.27 2.81 6.42
C VAL A 131 -22.09 2.06 7.04
N LEU A 132 -20.98 2.01 6.32
CA LEU A 132 -19.76 1.38 6.80
C LEU A 132 -19.19 2.21 7.97
N ARG A 133 -19.14 1.59 9.17
CA ARG A 133 -18.58 2.22 10.37
C ARG A 133 -17.19 1.65 10.66
N LEU A 134 -16.17 2.25 10.06
CA LEU A 134 -14.79 1.85 10.35
C LEU A 134 -14.26 2.57 11.62
N PRO A 135 -13.62 1.87 12.56
CA PRO A 135 -12.91 2.51 13.68
C PRO A 135 -11.73 3.34 13.16
N VAL A 136 -11.29 4.37 13.91
CA VAL A 136 -10.21 5.30 13.48
C VAL A 136 -8.94 4.54 13.09
N CYS A 137 -8.57 3.50 13.85
CA CYS A 137 -7.45 2.62 13.53
C CYS A 137 -7.58 2.00 12.15
N ALA A 138 -8.75 1.49 11.76
CA ALA A 138 -8.96 0.90 10.44
C ALA A 138 -8.87 1.92 9.29
N ARG A 139 -9.00 3.23 9.57
CA ARG A 139 -8.90 4.29 8.55
C ARG A 139 -7.45 4.74 8.29
N ILE A 140 -6.60 4.70 9.31
CA ILE A 140 -5.19 5.17 9.24
C ILE A 140 -4.21 4.00 9.10
N SER A 141 -4.60 2.82 9.60
CA SER A 141 -3.87 1.54 9.49
C SER A 141 -3.33 1.26 8.09
N PRO A 142 -4.08 1.45 6.99
CA PRO A 142 -3.63 1.00 5.68
C PRO A 142 -2.39 1.78 5.17
N SER A 143 -2.32 3.09 5.41
CA SER A 143 -1.18 3.89 4.99
C SER A 143 0.05 3.67 5.88
N LEU A 144 -0.16 3.49 7.19
CA LEU A 144 0.93 3.20 8.12
C LEU A 144 1.51 1.80 7.92
N LEU A 145 0.66 0.80 7.66
CA LEU A 145 1.09 -0.60 7.46
C LEU A 145 2.00 -0.76 6.25
N ILE A 146 1.70 -0.08 5.14
CA ILE A 146 2.47 -0.21 3.91
C ILE A 146 3.91 0.28 4.12
N ASP A 147 4.05 1.47 4.72
CA ASP A 147 5.37 2.07 4.96
C ASP A 147 6.15 1.31 6.05
N LEU A 148 5.47 0.85 7.13
CA LEU A 148 6.11 0.13 8.23
C LEU A 148 6.56 -1.28 7.85
N ALA A 149 5.76 -2.02 7.07
CA ALA A 149 6.08 -3.40 6.73
C ALA A 149 7.34 -3.48 5.85
N ALA A 150 7.39 -2.69 4.77
CA ALA A 150 8.52 -2.72 3.85
C ALA A 150 9.83 -2.24 4.51
N THR A 151 9.75 -1.24 5.40
CA THR A 151 10.91 -0.78 6.18
C THR A 151 11.38 -1.81 7.20
N ALA A 152 10.45 -2.53 7.85
CA ALA A 152 10.79 -3.60 8.78
C ALA A 152 11.53 -4.76 8.10
N PHE A 153 11.08 -5.19 6.91
CA PHE A 153 11.80 -6.22 6.14
C PHE A 153 13.21 -5.75 5.76
N PHE A 154 13.35 -4.51 5.28
CA PHE A 154 14.66 -3.99 4.88
C PHE A 154 15.65 -3.94 6.04
N LEU A 155 15.21 -3.45 7.21
CA LEU A 155 16.02 -3.46 8.42
C LEU A 155 16.32 -4.88 8.90
N GLY A 156 15.36 -5.80 8.78
CA GLY A 156 15.55 -7.22 9.08
C GLY A 156 16.65 -7.86 8.24
N TRP A 157 16.66 -7.61 6.93
CA TRP A 157 17.71 -8.10 6.03
C TRP A 157 19.08 -7.50 6.33
N ILE A 158 19.15 -6.21 6.65
CA ILE A 158 20.40 -5.57 7.10
C ILE A 158 20.92 -6.22 8.38
N GLY A 159 20.05 -6.40 9.38
CA GLY A 159 20.42 -7.06 10.63
C GLY A 159 20.94 -8.48 10.41
N LEU A 160 20.28 -9.23 9.52
CA LEU A 160 20.68 -10.58 9.17
C LEU A 160 22.01 -10.63 8.40
N LEU A 161 22.27 -9.65 7.52
CA LEU A 161 23.55 -9.49 6.83
C LEU A 161 24.69 -9.21 7.81
N ILE A 162 24.49 -8.29 8.75
CA ILE A 162 25.48 -7.96 9.79
C ILE A 162 25.81 -9.20 10.62
N LEU A 163 24.78 -9.97 11.00
CA LEU A 163 24.95 -11.15 11.84
C LEU A 163 25.65 -12.32 11.11
N GLU A 164 25.59 -12.38 9.78
CA GLU A 164 26.34 -13.38 9.00
C GLU A 164 27.79 -12.95 8.70
N LEU A 165 28.11 -11.66 8.88
CA LEU A 165 29.45 -11.10 8.72
C LEU A 165 30.26 -11.10 10.03
N SER A 166 29.58 -11.16 11.18
CA SER A 166 30.18 -11.22 12.52
C SER A 166 30.57 -12.63 12.94
#